data_AF-X1SF99-F1
#
_entry.id   AF-X1SF99-F1
#
_cell.length_a   1.000
_cell.length_b   1.000
_cell.length_c   1.000
_cell.angle_alpha   90.00
_cell.angle_beta   90.00
_cell.angle_gamma   90.00
#
_symmetry.space_group_name_H-M   'P 1'
#
loop_
_entity.id
_entity.type
_entity.pdbx_description
1 polymer ?
#
loop_
_entity_poly.entity_id
_entity_poly.type
_entity_poly.pdbx_seq_one_letter_code
_entity_poly.pdbx_strand_id
1 'polypeptide(L)' 'MKRNILRELLNAGKPTLGTHQMSSSPRVAELIGYSGVFDYIEFVEEYANWALADLENFARAVELFPHMSS' A
#
# COMPACT_ATOMS: atom_id res chain seq x y z
N MET A 1 9.80 -9.77 -12.15
CA MET A 1 8.86 -8.85 -11.46
C MET A 1 8.81 -9.23 -9.99
N LYS A 2 8.72 -8.26 -9.07
CA LYS A 2 8.50 -8.52 -7.65
C LYS A 2 7.12 -9.16 -7.43
N ARG A 3 6.97 -9.94 -6.35
CA ARG A 3 5.70 -10.56 -5.95
C ARG A 3 4.65 -9.46 -5.70
N ASN A 4 3.41 -9.67 -6.16
CA ASN A 4 2.31 -8.71 -5.96
C ASN A 4 1.09 -9.48 -5.46
N ILE A 5 0.74 -9.28 -4.18
CA ILE A 5 -0.30 -10.04 -3.47
C ILE A 5 -1.68 -9.75 -4.05
N LEU A 6 -1.99 -8.48 -4.32
CA LEU A 6 -3.26 -8.06 -4.92
C LEU A 6 -3.51 -8.78 -6.24
N ARG A 7 -2.51 -8.81 -7.13
CA ARG A 7 -2.62 -9.51 -8.42
C ARG A 7 -2.78 -11.02 -8.25
N GLU A 8 -2.08 -11.64 -7.29
CA GLU A 8 -2.26 -13.07 -7.00
C GLU A 8 -3.69 -13.40 -6.56
N LEU A 9 -4.25 -12.58 -5.66
CA LEU A 9 -5.61 -12.76 -5.14
C LEU A 9 -6.66 -12.54 -6.25
N LEU A 10 -6.52 -11.47 -7.04
CA LEU A 10 -7.41 -11.18 -8.17
C LEU A 10 -7.39 -12.30 -9.22
N ASN A 11 -6.21 -12.79 -9.59
CA ASN A 11 -6.09 -13.90 -10.55
C ASN A 11 -6.70 -15.21 -10.01
N ALA A 12 -6.67 -15.40 -8.69
CA ALA A 12 -7.28 -16.54 -8.03
C ALA A 12 -8.80 -16.38 -7.77
N GLY A 13 -9.39 -15.24 -8.17
CA GLY A 13 -10.80 -14.94 -7.89
C GLY A 13 -11.11 -14.80 -6.40
N LYS A 14 -10.11 -14.45 -5.58
CA LYS A 14 -10.24 -14.29 -4.14
C LYS A 14 -10.60 -12.85 -3.78
N PRO A 15 -11.33 -12.64 -2.67
CA PRO A 15 -11.59 -11.29 -2.17
C PRO A 15 -10.28 -10.61 -1.76
N THR A 16 -10.28 -9.28 -1.84
CA THR A 16 -9.17 -8.42 -1.44
C THR A 16 -9.71 -7.30 -0.56
N LEU A 17 -8.94 -6.87 0.44
CA LEU A 17 -9.29 -5.76 1.31
C LEU A 17 -8.25 -4.64 1.20
N GLY A 18 -8.67 -3.49 0.70
CA GLY A 18 -7.84 -2.29 0.61
C GLY A 18 -8.30 -1.18 1.54
N THR A 19 -7.43 -0.18 1.71
CA THR A 19 -7.78 1.08 2.38
C THR A 19 -7.28 2.27 1.59
N HIS A 20 -8.01 3.39 1.67
CA HIS A 20 -7.62 4.64 1.03
C HIS A 20 -6.76 5.47 1.98
N GLN A 21 -5.61 5.93 1.50
CA GLN A 21 -4.74 6.84 2.23
C GLN A 21 -4.60 8.15 1.46
N MET A 22 -5.03 9.25 2.08
CA MET A 22 -4.88 10.60 1.50
C MET A 22 -3.63 11.33 2.02
N SER A 23 -3.08 10.91 3.17
CA SER A 23 -1.85 11.50 3.71
C SER A 23 -0.63 10.98 2.95
N SER A 24 0.26 11.86 2.50
CA SER A 24 1.56 11.49 1.91
C SER A 24 2.55 10.92 2.92
N SER A 25 2.21 10.90 4.22
CA SER A 25 3.12 10.44 5.25
C SER A 25 3.33 8.92 5.19
N PRO A 26 4.59 8.43 5.06
CA PRO A 26 4.88 7.00 5.04
C PRO A 26 4.55 6.29 6.37
N ARG A 27 4.53 7.03 7.49
CA ARG A 27 4.13 6.50 8.80
C ARG A 27 2.71 5.96 8.83
N VAL A 28 1.80 6.53 8.02
CA VAL A 28 0.42 6.04 7.95
C VAL A 28 0.40 4.69 7.22
N ALA A 29 1.21 4.54 6.16
CA ALA A 29 1.37 3.26 5.48
C ALA A 29 1.97 2.20 6.41
N GLU A 30 2.95 2.56 7.24
CA GLU A 30 3.49 1.66 8.28
C GLU A 30 2.42 1.23 9.29
N LEU A 31 1.62 2.17 9.81
CA LEU A 31 0.55 1.87 10.74
C LEU A 31 -0.49 0.91 10.14
N ILE A 32 -0.84 1.13 8.86
CA ILE A 32 -1.73 0.23 8.12
C ILE A 32 -1.09 -1.15 7.99
N GLY A 33 0.19 -1.23 7.62
CA GLY A 33 0.89 -2.51 7.49
C GLY A 33 1.01 -3.29 8.80
N TYR A 34 1.22 -2.60 9.92
CA TYR A 34 1.22 -3.23 11.24
C TYR A 34 -0.14 -3.81 11.66
N SER A 35 -1.25 -3.36 11.06
CA SER A 35 -2.56 -3.98 11.32
C SER A 35 -2.60 -5.44 10.87
N GLY A 36 -1.87 -5.80 9.80
CA GLY A 36 -1.93 -7.14 9.20
C GLY A 36 -3.26 -7.46 8.49
N VAL A 37 -4.12 -6.45 8.28
CA VAL A 37 -5.51 -6.65 7.82
C VAL A 37 -5.67 -6.40 6.31
N PHE A 38 -4.91 -5.48 5.73
CA PHE A 38 -5.11 -5.00 4.36
C PHE A 38 -4.12 -5.65 3.38
N ASP A 39 -4.57 -5.95 2.16
CA ASP A 39 -3.75 -6.52 1.08
C ASP A 39 -3.00 -5.44 0.28
N TYR A 40 -3.53 -4.22 0.27
CA TYR A 40 -2.98 -3.08 -0.47
C TYR A 40 -3.45 -1.74 0.13
N ILE A 41 -2.71 -0.67 -0.20
CA ILE A 41 -3.11 0.71 0.07
C ILE A 41 -3.35 1.39 -1.26
N GLU A 42 -4.48 2.10 -1.37
CA GLU A 42 -4.73 3.04 -2.45
C GLU A 42 -4.31 4.44 -2.00
N PHE A 43 -3.17 4.91 -2.50
CA PHE A 43 -2.72 6.28 -2.23
C PHE A 43 -3.46 7.25 -3.14
N VAL A 44 -4.28 8.11 -2.55
CA VAL A 44 -5.21 8.98 -3.29
C VAL A 44 -4.54 10.30 -3.62
N GLU A 45 -3.62 10.27 -4.59
CA GLU A 45 -2.78 11.39 -5.01
C GLU A 45 -3.56 12.64 -5.45
N GLU A 46 -4.74 12.45 -6.05
CA GLU A 46 -5.58 13.54 -6.58
C GLU A 46 -5.97 14.56 -5.50
N TYR A 47 -6.03 14.13 -4.23
CA TYR A 47 -6.43 14.98 -3.10
C TYR A 47 -5.30 15.14 -2.06
N ALA A 48 -4.11 14.61 -2.33
CA ALA A 48 -2.98 14.66 -1.42
C ALA A 48 -2.03 15.81 -1.78
N ASN A 49 -1.43 16.43 -0.76
CA ASN A 49 -0.27 17.29 -0.96
C ASN A 49 1.00 16.44 -0.87
N TRP A 50 1.66 16.19 -2.00
CA TRP A 50 2.82 15.29 -2.08
C TRP A 50 3.89 15.81 -3.04
N ALA A 51 5.12 15.40 -2.81
CA ALA A 51 6.25 15.52 -3.72
C ALA A 51 6.76 14.13 -4.11
N LEU A 52 7.51 14.02 -5.21
CA LEU A 52 8.01 12.74 -5.72
C LEU A 52 8.78 11.91 -4.67
N ALA A 53 9.53 12.57 -3.79
CA ALA A 53 10.26 11.91 -2.71
C ALA A 53 9.33 11.22 -1.67
N ASP A 54 8.09 11.69 -1.53
CA ASP A 54 7.11 11.06 -0.65
C ASP A 54 6.70 9.69 -1.19
N LEU A 55 6.56 9.54 -2.51
CA LEU A 55 6.25 8.24 -3.14
C LEU A 55 7.37 7.22 -2.93
N GLU A 56 8.64 7.64 -3.00
CA GLU A 56 9.76 6.75 -2.70
C GLU A 56 9.74 6.27 -1.24
N ASN A 57 9.49 7.18 -0.31
CA ASN A 57 9.39 6.82 1.10
C ASN A 57 8.16 5.95 1.39
N PHE A 58 7.06 6.19 0.69
CA PHE A 58 5.86 5.36 0.75
C PHE A 58 6.15 3.94 0.26
N ALA A 59 6.79 3.79 -0.89
CA ALA A 59 7.20 2.49 -1.41
C ALA A 59 8.09 1.74 -0.40
N ARG A 60 9.13 2.40 0.16
CA ARG A 60 10.01 1.82 1.20
C ARG A 60 9.23 1.36 2.43
N ALA A 61 8.24 2.13 2.89
CA ALA A 61 7.40 1.76 4.02
C ALA A 61 6.58 0.49 3.73
N VAL A 62 5.99 0.39 2.54
CA VAL A 62 5.19 -0.79 2.15
C VAL A 62 6.07 -2.05 2.01
N GLU A 63 7.34 -1.92 1.62
CA GLU A 63 8.26 -3.07 1.52
C GLU A 63 8.50 -3.80 2.85
N LEU A 64 8.24 -3.15 4.00
CA LEU A 64 8.35 -3.78 5.32
C LEU A 64 7.29 -4.87 5.57
N PHE A 65 6.26 -4.97 4.72
CA PHE A 65 5.10 -5.81 4.94
C PHE A 65 4.90 -6.82 3.80
N PRO A 66 5.51 -8.03 3.88
CA PRO A 66 5.44 -9.04 2.81
C PRO A 66 4.04 -9.59 2.50
N HIS A 67 3.07 -9.32 3.37
CA HIS A 67 1.67 -9.70 3.19
C HIS A 67 0.88 -8.69 2.35
N MET A 68 1.46 -7.52 2.07
CA MET A 68 0.87 -6.45 1.27
C MET A 68 1.51 -6.36 -0.12
N SER A 69 0.83 -5.66 -1.02
CA SER A 69 1.36 -5.31 -2.33
C SER A 69 2.21 -4.04 -2.25
N SER A 70 3.49 -4.16 -2.64
CA SER A 70 4.43 -3.05 -2.88
C SER A 70 4.53 -2.69 -4.34
#